data_AF-A0A8H6PJC2-F1
#
_entry.id   AF-A0A8H6PJC2-F1
#
_cell.length_a   1.000
_cell.length_b   1.000
_cell.length_c   1.000
_cell.angle_alpha   90.00
_cell.angle_beta   90.00
_cell.angle_gamma   90.00
#
_symmetry.space_group_name_H-M   'P 1'
#
loop_
_entity.id
_entity.type
_entity.pdbx_description
1 polymer ?
#
loop_
_entity_poly.entity_id
_entity_poly.type
_entity_poly.pdbx_seq_one_letter_code
_entity_poly.pdbx_strand_id
1 'polypeptide(L)'
;MLYTVSELSRRFHAFAVSYLPSGCLGFRETQDFVPYPGGEIPEGASLAELRQAGSNLYASIRSDHAFSGNDSLATLARSQNSTVTFQELTSAHGLVPRTFVINKVGTLVAIGDQSSSNVAIVSRDPASGKLGDLVANLQVGEPGKPGTSTGLSSVIWAE
;
A
#
# COMPACT_ATOMS: atom_id res chain seq x y z
N MET A 1 -0.77 9.03 -16.13
CA MET A 1 -1.82 8.26 -15.46
C MET A 1 -1.90 8.71 -14.02
N LEU A 2 -3.10 8.72 -13.43
CA LEU A 2 -3.30 8.84 -12.00
C LEU A 2 -3.78 7.48 -11.48
N TYR A 3 -3.17 7.00 -10.41
CA TYR A 3 -3.59 5.79 -9.71
C TYR A 3 -4.04 6.16 -8.31
N THR A 4 -5.17 5.62 -7.87
CA THR A 4 -5.69 5.85 -6.52
C THR A 4 -6.21 4.56 -5.93
N VAL A 5 -6.32 4.56 -4.60
CA VAL A 5 -7.11 3.59 -3.86
C VAL A 5 -8.17 4.33 -3.06
N SER A 6 -9.32 3.69 -2.91
CA SER A 6 -10.46 4.23 -2.20
C SER A 6 -10.69 3.41 -0.93
N GLU A 7 -10.57 4.05 0.22
CA GLU A 7 -10.72 3.40 1.53
C GLU A 7 -12.08 2.71 1.68
N LEU A 8 -13.17 3.44 1.46
CA LEU A 8 -14.53 2.97 1.74
C LEU A 8 -15.06 2.01 0.67
N SER A 9 -14.79 2.27 -0.61
CA SER A 9 -15.19 1.35 -1.67
C SER A 9 -14.26 0.13 -1.77
N ARG A 10 -13.03 0.23 -1.24
CA ARG A 10 -11.99 -0.81 -1.23
C ARG A 10 -11.51 -1.17 -2.63
N ARG A 11 -11.41 -0.17 -3.49
CA ARG A 11 -11.09 -0.34 -4.92
C ARG A 11 -9.86 0.46 -5.30
N PHE A 12 -9.10 -0.10 -6.22
CA PHE A 12 -8.05 0.56 -6.96
C PHE A 12 -8.66 1.17 -8.23
N HIS A 13 -8.25 2.39 -8.54
CA HIS A 13 -8.66 3.08 -9.75
C HIS A 13 -7.44 3.55 -10.55
N ALA A 14 -7.54 3.48 -11.88
CA ALA A 14 -6.59 4.10 -12.79
C ALA A 14 -7.32 5.09 -13.70
N PHE A 15 -6.76 6.29 -13.85
CA PHE A 15 -7.31 7.33 -14.71
C PHE A 15 -6.28 7.79 -15.75
N ALA A 16 -6.70 7.82 -17.01
CA ALA A 16 -6.04 8.62 -18.02
C ALA A 16 -6.37 10.10 -17.76
N VAL A 17 -5.33 10.89 -17.47
CA VAL A 17 -5.46 12.31 -17.15
C VAL A 17 -5.00 13.14 -18.33
N SER A 18 -5.76 14.16 -18.69
CA SER A 18 -5.46 15.10 -19.77
C SER A 18 -5.77 16.53 -19.34
N TYR A 19 -5.08 17.51 -19.94
CA TYR A 19 -5.46 18.92 -19.81
C TYR A 19 -6.46 19.25 -20.91
N LEU A 20 -7.66 19.67 -20.53
CA LEU A 20 -8.71 20.08 -21.46
C LEU A 20 -8.44 21.49 -21.99
N PRO A 21 -9.00 21.87 -23.16
CA PRO A 21 -8.87 23.24 -23.67
C PRO A 21 -9.37 24.33 -22.70
N SER A 22 -10.24 23.98 -21.76
CA SER A 22 -10.72 24.87 -20.69
C SER A 22 -9.68 25.16 -19.60
N GLY A 23 -8.52 24.49 -19.62
CA GLY A 23 -7.51 24.55 -18.56
C GLY A 23 -7.76 23.60 -17.38
N CYS A 24 -8.91 22.92 -17.33
CA CYS A 24 -9.22 21.93 -16.30
C CYS A 24 -8.57 20.57 -16.60
N LEU A 25 -8.34 19.77 -15.56
CA LEU A 25 -8.00 18.35 -15.71
C LEU A 25 -9.25 17.55 -16.12
N GLY A 26 -9.10 16.73 -17.17
CA GLY A 26 -10.06 15.69 -17.55
C GLY A 26 -9.56 14.32 -17.10
N PHE A 27 -10.46 13.54 -16.50
CA PHE A 27 -10.18 12.19 -16.02
C PHE A 27 -11.05 11.18 -16.77
N ARG A 28 -10.42 10.15 -17.34
CA ARG A 28 -11.11 9.00 -17.90
C ARG A 28 -10.66 7.75 -17.16
N GLU A 29 -11.56 7.12 -16.43
CA GLU A 29 -11.26 5.86 -15.74
C GLU A 29 -10.93 4.77 -16.77
N THR A 30 -9.86 4.05 -16.51
CA THR A 30 -9.36 2.96 -17.37
C THR A 30 -9.35 1.62 -16.66
N GLN A 31 -9.33 1.60 -15.33
CA GLN A 31 -9.42 0.40 -14.53
C GLN A 31 -10.12 0.70 -13.21
N ASP A 32 -10.88 -0.28 -12.75
CA ASP A 32 -11.53 -0.29 -11.46
C ASP A 32 -11.63 -1.75 -10.97
N PHE A 33 -10.90 -2.09 -9.90
CA PHE A 33 -10.88 -3.45 -9.35
C PHE A 33 -10.50 -3.47 -7.87
N VAL A 34 -10.77 -4.58 -7.18
CA VAL A 34 -10.33 -4.80 -5.80
C VAL A 34 -8.91 -5.38 -5.81
N PRO A 35 -7.90 -4.71 -5.23
CA PRO A 35 -6.51 -5.15 -5.28
C PRO A 35 -6.20 -6.23 -4.23
N TYR A 36 -6.94 -7.34 -4.27
CA TYR A 36 -6.83 -8.45 -3.32
C TYR A 36 -6.99 -9.81 -4.05
N PRO A 37 -6.45 -10.93 -3.52
CA PRO A 37 -6.69 -12.26 -4.07
C PRO A 37 -8.18 -12.53 -4.32
N GLY A 38 -8.52 -13.00 -5.52
CA GLY A 38 -9.92 -13.28 -5.90
C GLY A 38 -10.79 -12.04 -6.13
N GLY A 39 -10.25 -10.82 -5.96
CA GLY A 39 -11.01 -9.58 -6.14
C GLY A 39 -12.00 -9.29 -5.00
N GLU A 40 -11.79 -9.89 -3.82
CA GLU A 40 -12.66 -9.74 -2.67
C GLU A 40 -11.82 -9.51 -1.42
N ILE A 41 -11.97 -8.33 -0.80
CA ILE A 41 -11.28 -8.00 0.44
C ILE A 41 -12.14 -8.44 1.64
N PRO A 42 -11.56 -8.95 2.73
CA PRO A 42 -12.32 -9.35 3.92
C PRO A 42 -13.22 -8.24 4.46
N GLU A 43 -14.33 -8.64 5.11
CA GLU A 43 -15.20 -7.69 5.78
C GLU A 43 -14.44 -6.92 6.88
N GLY A 44 -14.67 -5.61 6.96
CA GLY A 44 -13.96 -4.73 7.91
C GLY A 44 -12.57 -4.28 7.45
N ALA A 45 -11.98 -4.94 6.44
CA ALA A 45 -10.71 -4.53 5.87
C ALA A 45 -10.86 -3.34 4.92
N SER A 46 -9.83 -2.51 4.83
CA SER A 46 -9.84 -1.27 4.05
C SER A 46 -8.47 -0.91 3.49
N LEU A 47 -8.47 -0.21 2.35
CA LEU A 47 -7.24 0.33 1.76
C LEU A 47 -6.82 1.62 2.48
N ALA A 48 -5.52 1.94 2.46
CA ALA A 48 -5.00 3.21 2.98
C ALA A 48 -4.05 3.89 2.00
N GLU A 49 -2.77 3.51 2.00
CA GLU A 49 -1.75 4.18 1.20
C GLU A 49 -1.52 3.46 -0.13
N LEU A 50 -1.22 4.22 -1.19
CA LEU A 50 -0.74 3.72 -2.47
C LEU A 50 0.60 4.39 -2.82
N ARG A 51 1.62 3.60 -3.15
CA ARG A 51 2.92 4.10 -3.62
C ARG A 51 3.34 3.40 -4.89
N GLN A 52 3.99 4.13 -5.78
CA GLN A 52 4.63 3.57 -6.97
C GLN A 52 6.15 3.56 -6.78
N ALA A 53 6.80 2.47 -7.16
CA ALA A 53 8.24 2.42 -7.41
C ALA A 53 8.52 1.64 -8.69
N GLY A 54 9.13 2.31 -9.67
CA GLY A 54 9.36 1.74 -10.99
C GLY A 54 8.06 1.29 -11.67
N SER A 55 7.98 -0.01 -11.95
CA SER A 55 6.83 -0.66 -12.59
C SER A 55 5.91 -1.38 -11.59
N ASN A 56 6.07 -1.16 -10.29
CA ASN A 56 5.22 -1.74 -9.27
C ASN A 56 4.48 -0.65 -8.51
N LEU A 57 3.26 -0.96 -8.07
CA LEU A 57 2.54 -0.20 -7.06
C LEU A 57 2.34 -1.08 -5.82
N TYR A 58 2.22 -0.44 -4.67
CA TYR A 58 1.99 -1.09 -3.40
C TYR A 58 0.79 -0.43 -2.75
N ALA A 59 -0.19 -1.20 -2.32
CA ALA A 59 -1.34 -0.71 -1.58
C ALA A 59 -1.34 -1.31 -0.18
N SER A 60 -1.40 -0.48 0.87
CA SER A 60 -1.53 -1.01 2.23
C SER A 60 -2.99 -1.37 2.54
N ILE A 61 -3.16 -2.48 3.25
CA ILE A 61 -4.46 -3.04 3.62
C ILE A 61 -4.53 -3.10 5.14
N ARG A 62 -5.61 -2.59 5.70
CA ARG A 62 -5.84 -2.52 7.14
C ARG A 62 -6.90 -3.53 7.53
N SER A 63 -6.69 -4.21 8.66
CA SER A 63 -7.62 -5.16 9.27
C SER A 63 -7.97 -6.39 8.41
N ASP A 64 -7.10 -6.81 7.49
CA ASP A 64 -7.31 -8.03 6.70
C ASP A 64 -6.75 -9.28 7.38
N HIS A 65 -5.84 -9.12 8.35
CA HIS A 65 -5.28 -10.21 9.17
C HIS A 65 -4.74 -11.40 8.36
N ALA A 66 -4.29 -11.16 7.12
CA ALA A 66 -3.92 -12.20 6.18
C ALA A 66 -2.71 -13.04 6.61
N PHE A 67 -1.92 -12.59 7.59
CA PHE A 67 -0.66 -13.23 8.01
C PHE A 67 -0.61 -13.47 9.52
N SER A 68 -1.25 -14.55 9.98
CA SER A 68 -1.25 -14.96 11.40
C SER A 68 -1.62 -13.83 12.36
N GLY A 69 -2.61 -13.01 11.96
CA GLY A 69 -3.07 -11.84 12.72
C GLY A 69 -2.47 -10.52 12.27
N ASN A 70 -1.34 -10.51 11.55
CA ASN A 70 -0.81 -9.29 10.92
C ASN A 70 -1.58 -8.95 9.65
N ASP A 71 -1.67 -7.65 9.39
CA ASP A 71 -2.23 -7.11 8.16
C ASP A 71 -1.23 -7.20 6.99
N SER A 72 -1.62 -6.72 5.81
CA SER A 72 -0.82 -6.88 4.58
C SER A 72 -0.60 -5.61 3.74
N LEU A 73 0.36 -5.70 2.83
CA LEU A 73 0.50 -4.87 1.65
C LEU A 73 0.22 -5.71 0.40
N ALA A 74 -0.55 -5.18 -0.55
CA ALA A 74 -0.70 -5.75 -1.87
C ALA A 74 0.35 -5.18 -2.83
N THR A 75 1.10 -6.07 -3.49
CA THR A 75 1.99 -5.72 -4.60
C THR A 75 1.22 -5.82 -5.91
N LEU A 76 1.28 -4.76 -6.72
CA LEU A 76 0.61 -4.63 -8.01
C LEU A 76 1.65 -4.41 -9.12
N ALA A 77 1.50 -5.13 -10.23
CA ALA A 77 2.34 -4.94 -11.41
C ALA A 77 1.72 -3.89 -12.33
N ARG A 78 2.49 -2.89 -12.75
CA ARG A 78 2.12 -1.96 -13.81
C ARG A 78 2.81 -2.35 -15.11
N SER A 79 2.03 -2.66 -16.12
CA SER A 79 2.52 -2.97 -17.46
C SER A 79 2.92 -1.70 -18.23
N GLN A 80 3.56 -1.86 -19.39
CA GLN A 80 3.97 -0.74 -20.24
C GLN A 80 2.79 0.09 -20.76
N ASN A 81 1.63 -0.53 -21.01
CA ASN A 81 0.43 0.19 -21.44
C ASN A 81 -0.33 0.84 -20.27
N SER A 82 0.30 0.88 -19.08
CA SER A 82 -0.22 1.46 -17.85
C SER A 82 -1.38 0.70 -17.18
N THR A 83 -1.73 -0.50 -17.66
CA THR A 83 -2.61 -1.39 -16.92
C THR A 83 -1.91 -1.94 -15.69
N VAL A 84 -2.70 -2.15 -14.63
CA VAL A 84 -2.25 -2.63 -13.33
C VAL A 84 -2.96 -3.93 -13.00
N THR A 85 -2.22 -4.92 -12.48
CA THR A 85 -2.75 -6.20 -12.01
C THR A 85 -2.24 -6.52 -10.62
N PHE A 86 -3.07 -7.16 -9.81
CA PHE A 86 -2.65 -7.74 -8.54
C PHE A 86 -1.59 -8.83 -8.75
N GLN A 87 -0.58 -8.90 -7.87
CA GLN A 87 0.45 -9.94 -7.88
C GLN A 87 0.37 -10.82 -6.63
N GLU A 88 0.62 -10.22 -5.47
CA GLU A 88 0.74 -10.96 -4.21
C GLU A 88 0.48 -10.05 -3.00
N LEU A 89 0.22 -10.69 -1.85
CA LEU A 89 0.22 -10.03 -0.56
C LEU A 89 1.54 -10.31 0.15
N THR A 90 2.01 -9.35 0.93
CA THR A 90 3.12 -9.51 1.87
C THR A 90 2.68 -8.99 3.24
N SER A 91 3.14 -9.62 4.31
CA SER A 91 2.83 -9.15 5.66
C SER A 91 3.32 -7.72 5.88
N ALA A 92 2.50 -6.91 6.54
CA ALA A 92 2.91 -5.63 7.08
C ALA A 92 3.78 -5.79 8.33
N HIS A 93 3.76 -6.98 8.95
CA HIS A 93 4.40 -7.30 10.23
C HIS A 93 3.86 -6.47 11.42
N GLY A 94 2.64 -5.97 11.28
CA GLY A 94 1.88 -5.30 12.32
C GLY A 94 0.42 -5.11 11.90
N LEU A 95 -0.25 -4.16 12.56
CA LEU A 95 -1.67 -3.89 12.43
C LEU A 95 -1.93 -2.46 11.97
N VAL A 96 -2.85 -2.33 11.02
CA VAL A 96 -3.31 -1.07 10.43
C VAL A 96 -2.14 -0.31 9.79
N PRO A 97 -1.47 -0.88 8.76
CA PRO A 97 -0.39 -0.22 8.02
C PRO A 97 -0.94 1.01 7.29
N ARG A 98 -0.83 2.18 7.93
CA ARG A 98 -1.44 3.41 7.41
C ARG A 98 -0.50 4.14 6.46
N THR A 99 0.79 4.01 6.67
CA THR A 99 1.80 4.63 5.80
C THR A 99 3.00 3.74 5.59
N PHE A 100 3.66 3.88 4.44
CA PHE A 100 4.94 3.20 4.21
C PHE A 100 5.79 4.00 3.23
N VAL A 101 7.10 3.77 3.27
CA VAL A 101 8.06 4.50 2.45
C VAL A 101 9.13 3.55 1.94
N ILE A 102 9.48 3.71 0.67
CA ILE A 102 10.54 2.95 0.01
C ILE A 102 11.79 3.81 0.08
N ASN A 103 12.92 3.23 0.50
CA ASN A 103 14.18 3.97 0.59
C ASN A 103 14.65 4.41 -0.81
N LYS A 104 15.57 5.37 -0.87
CA LYS A 104 16.08 5.99 -2.11
C LYS A 104 16.69 4.99 -3.07
N VAL A 105 17.37 3.96 -2.55
CA VAL A 105 17.96 2.88 -3.35
C VAL A 105 16.89 1.92 -3.89
N GLY A 106 15.71 1.88 -3.27
CA GLY A 106 14.58 1.05 -3.70
C GLY A 106 14.63 -0.39 -3.20
N THR A 107 15.56 -0.72 -2.30
CA THR A 107 15.83 -2.08 -1.81
C THR A 107 15.21 -2.38 -0.45
N LEU A 108 14.64 -1.38 0.21
CA LEU A 108 14.00 -1.51 1.52
C LEU A 108 12.67 -0.76 1.54
N VAL A 109 11.72 -1.26 2.31
CA VAL A 109 10.45 -0.60 2.61
C VAL A 109 10.27 -0.52 4.12
N ALA A 110 10.04 0.68 4.63
CA ALA A 110 9.60 0.90 6.00
C ALA A 110 8.08 1.00 6.03
N ILE A 111 7.45 0.13 6.81
CA ILE A 111 6.01 0.02 6.98
C ILE A 111 5.68 0.55 8.37
N GLY A 112 4.85 1.59 8.43
CA GLY A 112 4.37 2.17 9.67
C GLY A 112 3.00 1.60 10.04
N ASP A 113 2.99 0.72 11.05
CA ASP A 113 1.79 0.07 11.54
C ASP A 113 1.18 0.88 12.68
N GLN A 114 0.02 1.48 12.42
CA GLN A 114 -0.60 2.39 13.38
C GLN A 114 -0.98 1.69 14.68
N SER A 115 -1.81 0.65 14.59
CA SER A 115 -2.44 0.07 15.79
C SER A 115 -1.42 -0.68 16.63
N SER A 116 -0.53 -1.44 16.00
CA SER A 116 0.55 -2.10 16.75
C SER A 116 1.70 -1.15 17.12
N SER A 117 1.75 0.06 16.56
CA SER A 117 2.74 1.11 16.89
C SER A 117 4.19 0.68 16.72
N ASN A 118 4.45 -0.10 15.67
CA ASN A 118 5.77 -0.54 15.27
C ASN A 118 6.12 -0.04 13.87
N VAL A 119 7.42 -0.06 13.56
CA VAL A 119 7.94 0.12 12.21
C VAL A 119 8.63 -1.17 11.80
N ALA A 120 8.11 -1.81 10.76
CA ALA A 120 8.73 -2.97 10.13
C ALA A 120 9.52 -2.55 8.89
N ILE A 121 10.76 -3.04 8.77
CA ILE A 121 11.60 -2.88 7.59
C ILE A 121 11.64 -4.20 6.86
N VAL A 122 11.18 -4.23 5.62
CA VAL A 122 11.26 -5.42 4.75
C VAL A 122 12.20 -5.16 3.58
N SER A 123 12.84 -6.22 3.09
CA SER A 123 13.61 -6.16 1.86
C SER A 123 12.70 -6.00 0.64
N ARG A 124 13.22 -5.38 -0.41
CA ARG A 124 12.55 -5.23 -1.70
C ARG A 124 13.54 -5.54 -2.81
N ASP A 125 13.15 -6.40 -3.74
CA ASP A 125 13.88 -6.56 -5.00
C ASP A 125 13.47 -5.43 -5.97
N PRO A 126 14.38 -4.53 -6.38
CA PRO A 126 14.03 -3.44 -7.27
C PRO A 126 13.62 -3.86 -8.68
N ALA A 127 14.06 -5.03 -9.15
CA ALA A 127 13.78 -5.52 -10.48
C ALA A 127 12.38 -6.13 -10.59
N SER A 128 12.02 -7.00 -9.65
CA SER A 128 10.70 -7.64 -9.63
C SER A 128 9.64 -6.83 -8.87
N GLY A 129 10.07 -6.00 -7.91
CA GLY A 129 9.22 -5.29 -6.97
C GLY A 129 8.71 -6.15 -5.81
N LYS A 130 9.15 -7.40 -5.70
CA LYS A 130 8.74 -8.27 -4.59
C LYS A 130 9.25 -7.74 -3.26
N LEU A 131 8.37 -7.78 -2.25
CA LEU A 131 8.74 -7.56 -0.87
C LEU A 131 9.16 -8.91 -0.27
N GLY A 132 10.34 -8.95 0.34
CA GLY A 132 10.97 -10.17 0.85
C GLY A 132 11.01 -10.20 2.37
N ASP A 133 12.11 -10.71 2.91
CA ASP A 133 12.30 -10.96 4.33
C ASP A 133 12.17 -9.69 5.18
N LEU A 134 11.68 -9.88 6.41
CA LEU A 134 11.74 -8.90 7.49
C LEU A 134 13.21 -8.68 7.88
N VAL A 135 13.68 -7.45 7.72
CA VAL A 135 15.04 -7.01 8.05
C VAL A 135 15.10 -6.52 9.50
N ALA A 136 14.10 -5.75 9.93
CA ALA A 136 14.01 -5.23 11.29
C ALA A 136 12.55 -4.96 11.67
N ASN A 137 12.23 -5.03 12.96
CA ASN A 137 10.94 -4.56 13.48
C ASN A 137 11.18 -3.86 14.82
N LEU A 138 10.71 -2.63 14.95
CA LEU A 138 10.92 -1.80 16.13
C LEU A 138 9.59 -1.28 16.67
N GLN A 139 9.33 -1.54 17.95
CA GLN A 139 8.26 -0.87 18.68
C GLN A 139 8.64 0.60 18.91
N VAL A 140 7.83 1.53 18.43
CA VAL A 140 8.14 2.98 18.49
C VAL A 140 7.16 3.78 19.35
N GLY A 141 6.09 3.15 19.85
CA GLY A 141 5.12 3.77 20.74
C GLY A 141 4.21 2.75 21.42
N GLU A 142 3.24 3.24 22.18
CA GLU A 142 2.22 2.37 22.80
C GLU A 142 1.21 1.88 21.76
N PRO A 143 0.94 0.57 21.67
CA PRO A 143 -0.09 0.04 20.79
C PRO A 143 -1.45 0.72 21.00
N GLY A 144 -2.05 1.14 19.90
CA GLY A 144 -3.39 1.71 19.85
C GLY A 144 -4.47 0.66 19.65
N LYS A 145 -5.73 1.11 19.69
CA LYS A 145 -6.88 0.28 19.33
C LYS A 145 -7.25 0.53 17.85
N PRO A 146 -7.48 -0.53 17.04
CA PRO A 146 -8.01 -0.36 15.69
C PRO A 146 -9.30 0.48 15.68
N GLY A 147 -9.37 1.45 14.77
CA GLY A 147 -10.51 2.36 14.62
C GLY A 147 -10.52 3.59 15.53
N THR A 148 -9.56 3.73 16.47
CA THR A 148 -9.49 4.92 17.35
C THR A 148 -8.44 5.94 16.94
N SER A 149 -7.76 5.75 15.80
CA SER A 149 -6.69 6.63 15.29
C SER A 149 -5.54 6.88 16.27
N THR A 150 -5.34 5.96 17.22
CA THR A 150 -4.26 5.97 18.20
C THR A 150 -3.09 5.11 17.72
N GLY A 151 -1.87 5.46 18.14
CA GLY A 151 -0.65 4.75 17.81
C GLY A 151 0.21 5.51 16.80
N LEU A 152 1.05 4.80 16.05
CA LEU A 152 1.95 5.42 15.06
C LEU A 152 1.14 6.17 13.99
N SER A 153 1.51 7.44 13.75
CA SER A 153 0.78 8.29 12.80
C SER A 153 1.29 8.13 11.36
N SER A 154 2.62 8.20 11.18
CA SER A 154 3.26 8.16 9.86
C SER A 154 4.72 7.74 9.99
N VAL A 155 5.26 7.14 8.92
CA VAL A 155 6.68 6.86 8.76
C VAL A 155 7.26 7.70 7.62
N ILE A 156 8.43 8.29 7.86
CA ILE A 156 9.23 8.98 6.85
C ILE A 156 10.63 8.39 6.85
N TRP A 157 11.28 8.38 5.69
CA TRP A 157 12.65 7.91 5.54
C TRP A 157 13.46 9.03 4.91
N ALA A 158 14.31 9.67 5.72
CA ALA A 158 15.20 10.73 5.29
C ALA A 158 16.58 10.15 4.96
N GLU A 159 17.02 10.31 3.70
CA GLU A 159 18.31 9.86 3.17
C GLU A 159 18.96 10.92 2.25
#